data_AF-A0A2X3HF59-F1
#
_entry.id   AF-A0A2X3HF59-F1
#
_cell.length_a   1.000
_cell.length_b   1.000
_cell.length_c   1.000
_cell.angle_alpha   90.00
_cell.angle_beta   90.00
_cell.angle_gamma   90.00
#
_symmetry.space_group_name_H-M   'P 1'
#
loop_
_entity.id
_entity.type
_entity.pdbx_description
1 polymer ?
#
loop_
_entity_poly.entity_id
_entity_poly.type
_entity_poly.pdbx_seq_one_letter_code
_entity_poly.pdbx_strand_id
1 'polypeptide(L)'
;MQYFIGNYGPDRIILVDPTESDSFRLIQLPTRRVHFVVDPVRAKFAYVFTEDGKLNQIDVLKGEISQSVRVTDPYSMDGHWNDPRPRIAVADNKIYVTDPLKSKIIVLDATSFKKTSEISVEGQPFNIVAVGGSGKVHGEHHDHEAHHHDDHAH
;
A
#
# COMPACT_ATOMS: atom_id res chain seq x y z
N MET A 1 17.54 -0.60 -9.02
CA MET A 1 17.78 0.43 -7.99
C MET A 1 17.52 -0.18 -6.64
N GLN A 2 18.46 -0.05 -5.71
CA GLN A 2 18.35 -0.57 -4.35
C GLN A 2 18.47 0.61 -3.40
N TYR A 3 17.44 0.84 -2.60
CA TYR A 3 17.42 1.91 -1.60
C TYR A 3 16.74 1.43 -0.34
N PHE A 4 17.02 2.09 0.77
CA PHE A 4 16.30 1.93 2.02
C PHE A 4 15.54 3.21 2.35
N ILE A 5 14.44 3.05 3.08
CA ILE A 5 13.64 4.15 3.60
C ILE A 5 13.52 3.98 5.11
N GLY A 6 13.80 5.03 5.86
CA GLY A 6 13.70 5.04 7.31
C GLY A 6 13.11 6.35 7.82
N ASN A 7 12.77 6.42 9.10
CA ASN A 7 12.41 7.68 9.74
C ASN A 7 13.65 8.40 10.28
N TYR A 8 13.62 9.73 10.30
CA TYR A 8 14.66 10.55 10.94
C TYR A 8 14.02 11.61 11.86
N GLY A 9 13.71 11.19 13.10
CA GLY A 9 12.78 11.93 13.96
C GLY A 9 11.31 11.65 13.59
N PRO A 10 10.37 12.47 14.12
CA PRO A 10 8.94 12.22 13.97
C PRO A 10 8.37 12.72 12.63
N ASP A 11 9.02 13.68 11.97
CA ASP A 11 8.48 14.48 10.86
C ASP A 11 9.37 14.43 9.61
N ARG A 12 10.31 13.49 9.54
CA ARG A 12 11.18 13.31 8.37
C ARG A 12 11.37 11.84 8.02
N ILE A 13 11.64 11.62 6.74
CA ILE A 13 12.07 10.35 6.18
C ILE A 13 13.49 10.50 5.66
N ILE A 14 14.29 9.44 5.78
CA ILE A 14 15.59 9.33 5.15
C ILE A 14 15.53 8.27 4.06
N LEU A 15 16.01 8.61 2.87
CA LEU A 15 16.33 7.68 1.81
C LEU A 15 17.82 7.37 1.87
N VAL A 16 18.15 6.10 1.82
CA VAL A 16 19.54 5.63 1.84
C VAL A 16 19.82 4.84 0.57
N ASP A 17 20.69 5.37 -0.30
CA ASP A 17 21.25 4.65 -1.44
C ASP A 17 22.66 4.18 -1.11
N PRO A 18 22.87 2.88 -0.82
CA PRO A 18 24.18 2.36 -0.42
C PRO A 18 25.20 2.31 -1.56
N THR A 19 24.80 2.63 -2.79
CA THR A 19 25.67 2.56 -3.98
C THR A 19 26.27 3.91 -4.35
N GLU A 20 25.72 5.02 -3.83
CA GLU A 20 26.19 6.38 -4.09
C GLU A 20 27.06 6.89 -2.93
N SER A 21 28.04 7.75 -3.23
CA SER A 21 28.88 8.38 -2.20
C SER A 21 28.10 9.38 -1.32
N ASP A 22 27.11 10.04 -1.90
CA ASP A 22 26.13 10.86 -1.16
C ASP A 22 24.88 10.01 -0.88
N SER A 23 25.05 9.06 0.05
CA SER A 23 24.09 7.98 0.26
C SER A 23 22.78 8.43 0.93
N PHE A 24 22.72 9.64 1.51
CA PHE A 24 21.64 10.04 2.42
C PHE A 24 20.85 11.23 1.91
N ARG A 25 19.55 11.04 1.66
CA ARG A 25 18.63 12.12 1.28
C ARG A 25 17.52 12.25 2.32
N LEU A 26 17.43 13.42 2.96
CA LEU A 26 16.39 13.73 3.94
C LEU A 26 15.19 14.40 3.27
N ILE A 27 14.00 13.96 3.65
CA ILE A 27 12.72 14.48 3.16
C ILE A 27 11.92 14.99 4.34
N GLN A 28 11.61 16.28 4.34
CA GLN A 28 10.76 16.92 5.34
C GLN A 28 9.29 16.61 5.07
N LEU A 29 8.59 16.10 6.07
CA LEU A 29 7.14 15.91 6.01
C LEU A 29 6.43 17.17 6.53
N PRO A 30 5.21 17.47 6.05
CA PRO A 30 4.43 18.60 6.53
C PRO A 30 4.03 18.49 8.00
N THR A 31 3.82 17.27 8.49
CA THR A 31 3.44 16.94 9.87
C THR A 31 4.01 15.58 10.28
N ARG A 32 3.83 15.17 11.54
CA ARG A 32 4.43 13.92 12.05
C ARG A 32 3.93 12.69 11.30
N ARG A 33 4.83 11.76 11.09
CA ARG A 33 4.63 10.47 10.42
C ARG A 33 3.87 9.51 11.31
N VAL A 34 2.86 8.86 10.76
CA VAL A 34 2.16 7.72 11.40
C VAL A 34 2.73 6.39 10.90
N HIS A 35 2.75 6.19 9.58
CA HIS A 35 3.16 4.93 8.95
C HIS A 35 3.73 5.18 7.54
N PHE A 36 4.55 4.27 7.03
CA PHE A 36 5.03 4.31 5.65
C PHE A 36 5.20 2.90 5.07
N VAL A 37 5.21 2.81 3.74
CA VAL A 37 5.42 1.57 3.00
C VAL A 37 6.05 1.88 1.64
N VAL A 38 6.84 0.95 1.10
CA VAL A 38 7.36 1.03 -0.28
C VAL A 38 6.36 0.37 -1.23
N ASP A 39 6.16 0.92 -2.42
CA ASP A 39 5.37 0.26 -3.45
C ASP A 39 6.20 -0.86 -4.12
N PRO A 40 5.83 -2.14 -3.95
CA PRO A 40 6.59 -3.25 -4.53
C PRO A 40 6.42 -3.38 -6.05
N VAL A 41 5.37 -2.79 -6.63
CA VAL A 41 5.09 -2.81 -8.08
C VAL A 41 5.77 -1.61 -8.76
N ARG A 42 5.71 -0.44 -8.12
CA ARG A 42 6.32 0.81 -8.59
C ARG A 42 7.43 1.23 -7.63
N ALA A 43 8.56 0.53 -7.66
CA ALA A 43 9.69 0.74 -6.76
C ALA A 43 10.27 2.18 -6.73
N LYS A 44 9.87 3.05 -7.67
CA LYS A 44 10.17 4.49 -7.62
C LYS A 44 9.41 5.23 -6.50
N PHE A 45 8.32 4.65 -5.98
CA PHE A 45 7.44 5.32 -5.05
C PHE A 45 7.42 4.66 -3.67
N ALA A 46 7.32 5.50 -2.65
CA ALA A 46 6.92 5.13 -1.31
C ALA A 46 5.73 5.97 -0.86
N TYR A 47 4.96 5.45 0.08
CA TYR A 47 3.79 6.14 0.62
C TYR A 47 3.97 6.41 2.10
N VAL A 48 3.73 7.64 2.52
CA VAL A 48 3.87 8.09 3.91
C VAL A 48 2.56 8.71 4.36
N PHE A 49 1.95 8.12 5.38
CA PHE A 49 0.77 8.67 6.02
C PHE A 49 1.17 9.56 7.19
N THR A 50 0.61 10.77 7.24
CA THR A 50 0.91 11.80 8.23
C THR A 50 -0.29 12.11 9.13
N GLU A 51 -0.02 12.65 10.33
CA GLU A 51 -1.01 12.86 11.39
C GLU A 51 -2.17 13.79 10.97
N ASP A 52 -1.98 14.62 9.94
CA ASP A 52 -3.03 15.45 9.35
C ASP A 52 -4.04 14.65 8.52
N GLY A 53 -3.91 13.32 8.42
CA GLY A 53 -4.82 12.44 7.70
C GLY A 53 -4.52 12.34 6.19
N LYS A 54 -3.33 12.78 5.78
CA LYS A 54 -2.89 12.72 4.37
C LYS A 54 -2.00 11.52 4.09
N LEU A 55 -2.16 10.99 2.88
CA LEU A 55 -1.23 10.07 2.25
C LEU A 55 -0.36 10.86 1.28
N ASN A 56 0.95 10.78 1.46
CA ASN A 56 1.96 11.46 0.66
C ASN A 56 2.70 10.43 -0.18
N GLN A 57 2.75 10.62 -1.49
CA GLN A 57 3.59 9.85 -2.41
C GLN A 57 4.97 10.50 -2.45
N ILE A 58 6.00 9.70 -2.20
CA ILE A 58 7.40 10.09 -2.24
C ILE A 58 8.02 9.56 -3.54
N ASP A 59 8.59 10.44 -4.35
CA ASP A 59 9.45 10.07 -5.48
C ASP A 59 10.87 9.84 -4.96
N VAL A 60 11.30 8.58 -4.87
CA VAL A 60 12.57 8.23 -4.22
C VAL A 60 13.81 8.57 -5.06
N LEU A 61 13.62 8.79 -6.36
CA LEU A 61 14.67 9.26 -7.25
C LEU A 61 14.95 10.74 -7.03
N LYS A 62 13.89 11.52 -6.87
CA LYS A 62 14.00 12.96 -6.65
C LYS A 62 14.20 13.34 -5.18
N GLY A 63 13.83 12.45 -4.26
CA GLY A 63 13.88 12.73 -2.83
C GLY A 63 12.84 13.76 -2.39
N GLU A 64 11.65 13.77 -3.01
CA GLU A 64 10.62 14.77 -2.73
C GLU A 64 9.22 14.16 -2.64
N ILE A 65 8.29 14.90 -2.05
CA ILE A 65 6.86 14.57 -2.09
C ILE A 65 6.34 14.94 -3.48
N SER A 66 5.92 13.96 -4.27
CA SER A 66 5.38 14.19 -5.62
C SER A 66 3.90 14.54 -5.60
N GLN A 67 3.12 13.91 -4.70
CA GLN A 67 1.67 14.09 -4.60
C GLN A 67 1.20 13.88 -3.15
N SER A 68 0.13 14.57 -2.76
CA SER A 68 -0.53 14.37 -1.46
C SER A 68 -2.04 14.35 -1.64
N VAL A 69 -2.71 13.46 -0.90
CA VAL A 69 -4.17 13.37 -0.88
C VAL A 69 -4.66 13.18 0.55
N ARG A 70 -5.74 13.86 0.93
CA ARG A 70 -6.40 13.63 2.22
C ARG A 70 -7.21 12.33 2.14
N VAL A 71 -6.95 11.42 3.06
CA VAL A 71 -7.56 10.08 3.08
C VAL A 71 -8.50 9.93 4.27
N THR A 72 -8.10 10.41 5.45
CA THR A 72 -8.91 10.32 6.67
C THR A 72 -9.02 11.69 7.35
N ASP A 73 -9.73 11.73 8.48
CA ASP A 73 -9.58 12.78 9.47
C ASP A 73 -8.22 12.67 10.20
N PRO A 74 -7.77 13.72 10.91
CA PRO A 74 -6.45 13.72 11.55
C PRO A 74 -6.38 12.70 12.69
N TYR A 75 -5.20 12.15 12.88
CA TYR A 75 -4.85 11.23 13.97
C TYR A 75 -3.66 11.80 14.73
N SER A 76 -3.89 12.36 15.92
CA SER A 76 -2.79 12.92 16.71
C SER A 76 -1.72 11.87 17.00
N MET A 77 -0.46 12.28 16.86
CA MET A 77 0.70 11.49 17.26
C MET A 77 1.09 11.70 18.72
N ASP A 78 0.34 12.51 19.47
CA ASP A 78 0.43 12.56 20.92
C ASP A 78 -0.18 11.29 21.53
N GLY A 79 0.18 10.99 22.78
CA GLY A 79 -0.29 9.80 23.48
C GLY A 79 0.61 8.59 23.28
N HIS A 80 0.03 7.39 23.35
CA HIS A 80 0.80 6.16 23.31
C HIS A 80 1.07 5.74 21.87
N TRP A 81 2.27 5.23 21.59
CA TRP A 81 2.68 4.84 20.23
C TRP A 81 1.78 3.75 19.60
N ASN A 82 1.09 2.98 20.43
CA ASN A 82 0.18 1.91 20.03
C ASN A 82 -1.31 2.29 20.03
N ASP A 83 -1.65 3.57 20.19
CA ASP A 83 -3.05 3.99 19.99
C ASP A 83 -3.49 3.68 18.54
N PRO A 84 -4.78 3.36 18.33
CA PRO A 84 -5.30 2.94 17.04
C PRO A 84 -5.16 4.08 16.02
N ARG A 85 -4.22 3.90 15.09
CA ARG A 85 -3.91 4.84 14.01
C ARG A 85 -3.79 4.11 12.68
N PRO A 86 -4.01 4.80 11.54
CA PRO A 86 -3.93 4.21 10.22
C PRO A 86 -2.63 3.45 9.95
N ARG A 87 -2.77 2.36 9.19
CA ARG A 87 -1.68 1.56 8.61
C ARG A 87 -1.94 1.41 7.12
N ILE A 88 -0.85 1.22 6.38
CA ILE A 88 -0.86 1.22 4.91
C ILE A 88 -0.37 -0.14 4.43
N ALA A 89 -1.07 -0.72 3.46
CA ALA A 89 -0.57 -1.83 2.65
C ALA A 89 -0.75 -1.51 1.16
N VAL A 90 0.14 -2.03 0.33
CA VAL A 90 0.05 -1.93 -1.13
C VAL A 90 -0.17 -3.33 -1.68
N ALA A 91 -1.15 -3.49 -2.55
CA ALA A 91 -1.39 -4.73 -3.27
C ALA A 91 -1.72 -4.40 -4.73
N ASP A 92 -0.89 -4.90 -5.65
CA ASP A 92 -1.04 -4.65 -7.08
C ASP A 92 -1.13 -3.14 -7.40
N ASN A 93 -2.22 -2.68 -8.00
CA ASN A 93 -2.44 -1.28 -8.34
C ASN A 93 -3.22 -0.48 -7.25
N LYS A 94 -3.33 -1.02 -6.03
CA LYS A 94 -4.14 -0.43 -4.96
C LYS A 94 -3.33 -0.14 -3.70
N ILE A 95 -3.67 0.96 -3.04
CA ILE A 95 -3.18 1.34 -1.72
C ILE A 95 -4.36 1.23 -0.75
N TYR A 96 -4.15 0.49 0.33
CA TYR A 96 -5.13 0.29 1.39
C TYR A 96 -4.69 1.05 2.62
N VAL A 97 -5.59 1.85 3.18
CA VAL A 97 -5.36 2.63 4.40
C VAL A 97 -6.45 2.28 5.40
N THR A 98 -6.08 1.75 6.57
CA THR A 98 -7.05 1.52 7.64
C THR A 98 -7.51 2.84 8.25
N ASP A 99 -8.78 2.94 8.62
CA ASP A 99 -9.38 4.08 9.31
C ASP A 99 -10.07 3.60 10.60
N PRO A 100 -9.29 3.40 11.69
CA PRO A 100 -9.81 2.85 12.95
C PRO A 100 -10.99 3.63 13.52
N LEU A 101 -10.98 4.98 13.44
CA LEU A 101 -12.02 5.84 13.99
C LEU A 101 -13.36 5.74 13.23
N LYS A 102 -13.34 5.25 11.99
CA LYS A 102 -14.53 5.12 11.14
C LYS A 102 -14.83 3.67 10.73
N SER A 103 -14.17 2.69 11.36
CA SER A 103 -14.45 1.26 11.15
C SER A 103 -14.44 0.85 9.68
N LYS A 104 -13.40 1.28 8.95
CA LYS A 104 -13.28 1.02 7.51
C LYS A 104 -11.85 0.96 7.01
N ILE A 105 -11.70 0.47 5.78
CA ILE A 105 -10.47 0.54 4.99
C ILE A 105 -10.76 1.39 3.76
N ILE A 106 -9.94 2.40 3.53
CA ILE A 106 -10.02 3.27 2.36
C ILE A 106 -9.08 2.73 1.31
N VAL A 107 -9.59 2.62 0.07
CA VAL A 107 -8.83 2.10 -1.06
C VAL A 107 -8.56 3.22 -2.04
N LEU A 108 -7.29 3.38 -2.41
CA LEU A 108 -6.84 4.30 -3.44
C LEU A 108 -6.27 3.53 -4.62
N ASP A 109 -6.43 4.07 -5.81
CA ASP A 109 -5.69 3.66 -6.99
C ASP A 109 -4.30 4.30 -6.95
N ALA A 110 -3.25 3.48 -7.06
CA ALA A 110 -1.87 3.93 -6.91
C ALA A 110 -1.36 4.77 -8.08
N THR A 111 -1.99 4.66 -9.25
CA THR A 111 -1.58 5.35 -10.48
C THR A 111 -2.16 6.77 -10.54
N SER A 112 -3.48 6.90 -10.37
CA SER A 112 -4.19 8.18 -10.32
C SER A 112 -4.09 8.88 -8.97
N PHE A 113 -3.70 8.14 -7.93
CA PHE A 113 -3.59 8.59 -6.54
C PHE A 113 -4.92 9.13 -5.98
N LYS A 114 -6.03 8.51 -6.41
CA LYS A 114 -7.39 8.88 -6.01
C LYS A 114 -8.06 7.74 -5.25
N LYS A 115 -8.89 8.10 -4.28
CA LYS A 115 -9.79 7.16 -3.61
C LYS A 115 -10.74 6.53 -4.64
N THR A 116 -10.83 5.20 -4.62
CA THR A 116 -11.69 4.42 -5.52
C THR A 116 -12.83 3.71 -4.80
N SER A 117 -12.64 3.31 -3.54
CA SER A 117 -13.67 2.62 -2.75
C SER A 117 -13.39 2.69 -1.25
N GLU A 118 -14.35 2.22 -0.45
CA GLU A 118 -14.20 1.95 0.98
C GLU A 118 -14.75 0.56 1.29
N ILE A 119 -14.16 -0.11 2.28
CA ILE A 119 -14.57 -1.42 2.77
C ILE A 119 -14.89 -1.27 4.26
N SER A 120 -16.14 -1.52 4.65
CA SER A 120 -16.53 -1.52 6.06
C SER A 120 -15.93 -2.72 6.78
N VAL A 121 -15.38 -2.49 7.97
CA VAL A 121 -14.77 -3.54 8.80
C VAL A 121 -15.20 -3.29 10.25
N GLU A 122 -15.78 -4.30 10.89
CA GLU A 122 -16.23 -4.19 12.27
C GLU A 122 -15.08 -3.85 13.24
N GLY A 123 -15.41 -3.13 14.32
CA GLY A 123 -14.45 -2.70 15.33
C GLY A 123 -13.53 -1.57 14.84
N GLN A 124 -12.26 -1.62 15.24
CA GLN A 124 -11.25 -0.60 14.94
C GLN A 124 -10.14 -1.24 14.10
N PRO A 125 -10.26 -1.27 12.76
CA PRO A 125 -9.23 -1.87 11.91
C PRO A 125 -7.91 -1.12 12.10
N PHE A 126 -6.90 -1.80 12.64
CA PHE A 126 -5.61 -1.21 13.00
C PHE A 126 -4.49 -1.64 12.04
N ASN A 127 -3.85 -2.77 12.32
CA ASN A 127 -2.81 -3.35 11.45
C ASN A 127 -3.41 -3.99 10.20
N ILE A 128 -2.66 -3.95 9.11
CA ILE A 128 -3.07 -4.49 7.82
C ILE A 128 -1.87 -5.13 7.13
N VAL A 129 -2.13 -6.24 6.46
CA VAL A 129 -1.19 -6.91 5.54
C VAL A 129 -1.97 -7.29 4.29
N ALA A 130 -1.33 -7.19 3.13
CA ALA A 130 -1.87 -7.70 1.88
C ALA A 130 -1.19 -9.02 1.54
N VAL A 131 -1.98 -10.03 1.19
CA VAL A 131 -1.51 -11.35 0.76
C VAL A 131 -2.14 -11.66 -0.59
N GLY A 132 -1.33 -12.14 -1.53
CA GLY A 132 -1.76 -12.46 -2.89
C GLY A 132 -0.85 -11.84 -3.94
N GLY A 133 -1.05 -12.23 -5.20
CA GLY A 133 -0.28 -11.77 -6.35
C GLY A 133 -0.86 -12.30 -7.65
N SER A 134 -0.26 -11.93 -8.78
CA SER A 134 -0.62 -12.49 -10.07
C SER A 134 -0.02 -13.88 -10.25
N GLY A 135 -0.80 -14.81 -10.81
CA GLY A 135 -0.39 -16.18 -11.08
C GLY A 135 -1.20 -16.76 -12.25
N LYS A 136 -0.69 -17.81 -12.89
CA LYS A 136 -1.45 -18.57 -13.89
C LYS A 136 -2.31 -19.61 -13.19
N VAL A 137 -3.60 -19.62 -13.48
CA VAL A 137 -4.47 -20.75 -13.14
C VAL A 137 -4.33 -21.77 -14.27
N HIS A 138 -3.74 -22.93 -13.99
CA HIS A 138 -3.80 -24.06 -14.91
C HIS A 138 -5.14 -24.75 -14.71
N GLY A 139 -6.07 -24.58 -15.65
CA GLY A 139 -7.32 -25.34 -15.67
C GLY A 139 -7.05 -26.77 -16.14
N GLU A 140 -7.39 -27.75 -15.31
CA GLU A 140 -7.58 -29.13 -15.76
C GLU A 140 -8.80 -29.16 -16.69
N HIS A 141 -8.57 -29.12 -18.00
CA HIS A 141 -9.53 -29.61 -18.96
C HIS A 141 -9.52 -31.15 -18.88
N HIS A 142 -10.39 -31.71 -18.04
CA HIS A 142 -10.82 -33.09 -18.18
C HIS A 142 -11.85 -33.13 -19.32
N ASP A 143 -11.37 -33.32 -20.55
CA ASP A 143 -12.23 -33.74 -21.65
C ASP A 143 -12.67 -35.18 -21.39
N HIS A 144 -13.90 -35.35 -20.90
CA HIS A 144 -14.59 -36.63 -20.94
C HIS A 144 -15.09 -36.85 -22.37
N GLU A 145 -14.32 -37.58 -23.19
CA GLU A 145 -14.87 -38.19 -24.39
C GLU A 145 -15.97 -39.19 -24.00
N ALA A 146 -17.20 -38.87 -24.35
CA ALA A 146 -18.30 -39.80 -24.29
C ALA A 146 -18.16 -40.81 -25.45
N HIS A 147 -17.81 -42.04 -25.12
CA HIS A 147 -17.89 -43.17 -26.06
C HIS A 147 -19.35 -43.41 -26.46
N HIS A 148 -19.72 -43.08 -27.70
CA HIS A 148 -20.93 -43.57 -28.34
C HIS A 148 -20.61 -44.92 -29.01
N HIS A 149 -21.25 -45.98 -28.51
CA HIS A 149 -21.35 -47.27 -29.19
C HIS A 149 -22.46 -47.17 -30.25
N ASP A 150 -22.11 -47.33 -31.52
CA ASP A 150 -23.06 -47.60 -32.60
C ASP A 150 -23.32 -49.12 -32.67
N ASP A 151 -24.56 -49.52 -32.42
CA ASP A 151 -25.07 -50.86 -32.70
C ASP A 151 -25.35 -50.99 -34.20
N HIS A 152 -24.56 -51.80 -34.90
CA HIS A 152 -24.84 -52.20 -36.27
C HIS A 152 -25.85 -53.36 -36.31
N ALA A 153 -27.03 -53.10 -36.87
CA ALA A 153 -27.89 -54.12 -37.44
C ALA A 153 -27.83 -54.02 -38.97
N HIS A 154 -27.28 -55.05 -39.64
CA HIS A 154 -27.75 -55.65 -40.90
C HIS A 154 -26.84 -56.82 -41.30
#